data_AF-A0A414SKI0-F1
#
_entry.id   AF-A0A414SKI0-F1
#
_cell.length_a   1.000
_cell.length_b   1.000
_cell.length_c   1.000
_cell.angle_alpha   90.00
_cell.angle_beta   90.00
_cell.angle_gamma   90.00
#
_symmetry.space_group_name_H-M   'P 1'
#
loop_
_entity.id
_entity.type
_entity.pdbx_description
1 polymer ?
#
loop_
_entity_poly.entity_id
_entity_poly.type
_entity_poly.pdbx_seq_one_letter_code
_entity_poly.pdbx_strand_id
1 'polypeptide(L)'
;MKRQIRKGVYETNSSSTHAICITKENVENNVIPNHIDFCIGEYGWEFEEYKDIYNKASYLITAILSFEKEYADEKLEQLKSILNSYGITYTLPDVKVQATEWDGKTCYHYDIDGYIDHSGELKPLLDDLLSDSDKLFRFLFGESLLITGNDNGYDYNDRMRIAEETEDESWGSYTIYGDLKPEFDKYDIYEKRN
;
A
#
# COMPACT_ATOMS: atom_id res chain seq x y z
N MET A 1 21.59 13.20 -14.15
CA MET A 1 20.71 12.21 -14.83
C MET A 1 20.06 12.91 -16.03
N LYS A 2 19.98 12.31 -17.23
CA LYS A 2 19.40 12.98 -18.42
C LYS A 2 17.89 12.71 -18.48
N ARG A 3 17.08 13.76 -18.33
CA ARG A 3 15.61 13.70 -18.40
C ARG A 3 15.17 13.38 -19.84
N GLN A 4 14.43 12.28 -20.02
CA GLN A 4 13.82 11.94 -21.30
C GLN A 4 12.43 12.57 -21.37
N ILE A 5 12.25 13.58 -22.23
CA ILE A 5 10.94 14.18 -22.50
C ILE A 5 10.41 13.56 -23.80
N ARG A 6 9.28 12.87 -23.74
CA ARG A 6 8.60 12.29 -24.91
C ARG A 6 7.58 13.31 -25.43
N LYS A 7 7.71 13.76 -26.69
CA LYS A 7 6.77 14.69 -27.32
C LYS A 7 5.64 13.93 -28.00
N GLY A 8 4.38 14.34 -27.77
CA GLY A 8 3.21 13.87 -28.53
C GLY A 8 2.45 12.69 -27.92
N VAL A 9 2.64 12.41 -26.63
CA VAL A 9 1.84 11.43 -25.87
C VAL A 9 0.85 12.16 -24.96
N TYR A 10 -0.40 11.70 -24.93
CA TYR A 10 -1.32 11.98 -23.83
C TYR A 10 -0.93 11.05 -22.70
N GLU A 11 -0.08 11.50 -21.78
CA GLU A 11 0.12 10.79 -20.52
C GLU A 11 -1.04 11.15 -19.61
N THR A 12 -1.91 10.18 -19.33
CA THR A 12 -2.83 10.28 -18.19
C THR A 12 -2.02 9.80 -16.99
N ASN A 13 -1.18 10.67 -16.45
CA ASN A 13 -0.49 10.41 -15.20
C ASN A 13 -1.49 10.77 -14.08
N SER A 14 -2.24 9.75 -13.67
CA SER A 14 -3.17 9.82 -12.55
C SER A 14 -2.77 8.68 -11.65
N SER A 15 -1.62 8.83 -11.02
CA SER A 15 -0.81 7.70 -10.63
C SER A 15 -0.44 7.84 -9.16
N SER A 16 -1.02 6.95 -8.34
CA SER A 16 -0.92 7.00 -6.89
C SER A 16 0.46 6.60 -6.39
N THR A 17 0.92 7.23 -5.32
CA THR A 17 2.18 6.91 -4.64
C THR A 17 1.89 6.58 -3.18
N HIS A 18 2.27 5.38 -2.74
CA HIS A 18 2.03 4.94 -1.37
C HIS A 18 3.35 4.56 -0.68
N ALA A 19 3.47 4.86 0.60
CA ALA A 19 4.52 4.36 1.47
C ALA A 19 3.93 3.53 2.60
N ILE A 20 4.42 2.30 2.73
CA ILE A 20 4.15 1.43 3.87
C ILE A 20 5.38 1.49 4.76
N CYS A 21 5.28 2.18 5.88
CA CYS A 21 6.35 2.39 6.84
C CYS A 21 6.13 1.46 8.03
N ILE A 22 6.82 0.33 8.06
CA ILE A 22 6.68 -0.68 9.12
C ILE A 22 7.64 -0.35 10.25
N THR A 23 7.13 -0.02 11.45
CA THR A 23 7.97 0.35 12.60
C THR A 23 8.98 -0.74 12.90
N LYS A 24 10.24 -0.41 13.20
CA LYS A 24 11.27 -1.39 13.65
C LYS A 24 11.13 -1.77 15.13
N GLU A 25 10.24 -1.11 15.84
CA GLU A 25 9.96 -1.38 17.25
C GLU A 25 9.08 -2.62 17.41
N ASN A 26 9.29 -3.37 18.50
CA ASN A 26 8.47 -4.55 18.81
C ASN A 26 7.07 -4.14 19.27
N VAL A 27 6.09 -5.00 18.98
CA VAL A 27 4.67 -4.77 19.35
C VAL A 27 4.26 -5.38 20.69
N GLU A 28 5.21 -5.91 21.49
CA GLU A 28 4.93 -6.66 22.73
C GLU A 28 4.12 -5.87 23.76
N ASN A 29 4.21 -4.54 23.75
CA ASN A 29 3.49 -3.66 24.67
C ASN A 29 2.20 -3.09 24.07
N ASN A 30 1.88 -3.42 22.82
CA ASN A 30 0.72 -2.85 22.13
C ASN A 30 -0.54 -3.68 22.43
N VAL A 31 -1.68 -2.99 22.46
CA VAL A 31 -2.98 -3.65 22.62
C VAL A 31 -3.35 -4.32 21.29
N ILE A 32 -3.13 -5.63 21.22
CA ILE A 32 -3.56 -6.44 20.08
C ILE A 32 -5.05 -6.79 20.27
N PRO A 33 -5.92 -6.47 19.30
CA PRO A 33 -7.33 -6.80 19.40
C PRO A 33 -7.55 -8.31 19.24
N ASN A 34 -8.57 -8.84 19.92
CA ASN A 34 -8.98 -10.24 19.76
C ASN A 34 -9.77 -10.47 18.45
N HIS A 35 -10.17 -9.40 17.77
CA HIS A 35 -10.96 -9.44 16.53
C HIS A 35 -10.52 -8.34 15.55
N ILE A 36 -10.51 -8.64 14.25
CA ILE A 36 -10.25 -7.68 13.17
C ILE A 36 -11.36 -7.78 12.12
N ASP A 37 -12.00 -6.66 11.82
CA ASP A 37 -12.90 -6.54 10.69
C ASP A 37 -12.12 -6.05 9.47
N PHE A 38 -12.00 -6.91 8.45
CA PHE A 38 -11.42 -6.54 7.17
C PHE A 38 -12.51 -6.00 6.25
N CYS A 39 -12.35 -4.73 5.86
CA CYS A 39 -13.23 -4.05 4.91
C CYS A 39 -12.46 -3.69 3.64
N ILE A 40 -13.10 -3.78 2.48
CA ILE A 40 -12.54 -3.29 1.22
C ILE A 40 -12.52 -1.76 1.27
N GLY A 41 -11.43 -1.15 0.83
CA GLY A 41 -11.24 0.30 0.77
C GLY A 41 -10.83 0.79 -0.61
N GLU A 42 -10.73 2.12 -0.73
CA GLU A 42 -10.25 2.81 -1.94
C GLU A 42 -9.00 3.62 -1.59
N TYR A 43 -7.90 3.33 -2.29
CA TYR A 43 -6.59 3.96 -2.06
C TYR A 43 -5.94 4.26 -3.41
N GLY A 44 -6.15 5.46 -3.92
CA GLY A 44 -5.67 5.79 -5.27
C GLY A 44 -5.66 7.26 -5.61
N TRP A 45 -6.21 8.13 -4.76
CA TRP A 45 -6.28 9.56 -5.05
C TRP A 45 -6.08 10.45 -3.84
N GLU A 46 -6.28 9.93 -2.65
CA GLU A 46 -6.21 10.70 -1.42
C GLU A 46 -4.76 10.96 -0.99
N PHE A 47 -4.58 12.02 -0.21
CA PHE A 47 -3.31 12.36 0.46
C PHE A 47 -3.51 12.17 1.96
N GLU A 48 -3.42 10.93 2.42
CA GLU A 48 -3.77 10.57 3.80
C GLU A 48 -2.62 9.86 4.52
N GLU A 49 -2.62 9.98 5.85
CA GLU A 49 -1.72 9.23 6.74
C GLU A 49 -2.55 8.37 7.70
N TYR A 50 -2.54 7.07 7.48
CA TYR A 50 -3.27 6.10 8.28
C TYR A 50 -2.36 5.45 9.31
N LYS A 51 -2.78 5.49 10.57
CA LYS A 51 -2.08 4.87 11.72
C LYS A 51 -2.91 3.79 12.38
N ASP A 52 -4.22 3.88 12.24
CA ASP A 52 -5.16 2.99 12.90
C ASP A 52 -5.16 1.60 12.26
N ILE A 53 -5.53 0.62 13.07
CA ILE A 53 -5.58 -0.79 12.67
C ILE A 53 -6.58 -0.98 11.53
N TYR A 54 -7.71 -0.26 11.54
CA TYR A 54 -8.79 -0.43 10.58
C TYR A 54 -8.34 -0.11 9.16
N ASN A 55 -7.75 1.08 8.92
CA ASN A 55 -7.29 1.47 7.60
C ASN A 55 -6.11 0.62 7.11
N LYS A 56 -5.19 0.22 8.01
CA LYS A 56 -4.08 -0.68 7.65
C LYS A 56 -4.57 -2.09 7.28
N ALA A 57 -5.54 -2.62 8.01
CA ALA A 57 -6.18 -3.89 7.70
C ALA A 57 -6.99 -3.81 6.39
N SER A 58 -7.72 -2.71 6.19
CA SER A 58 -8.50 -2.46 4.97
C SER A 58 -7.59 -2.34 3.74
N TYR A 59 -6.45 -1.66 3.84
CA TYR A 59 -5.45 -1.61 2.78
C TYR A 59 -4.88 -3.00 2.48
N LEU A 60 -4.51 -3.78 3.50
CA LEU A 60 -3.97 -5.13 3.31
C LEU A 60 -4.94 -6.06 2.58
N ILE A 61 -6.21 -6.11 3.00
CA ILE A 61 -7.19 -6.99 2.36
C ILE A 61 -7.51 -6.52 0.93
N THR A 62 -7.60 -5.21 0.72
CA THR A 62 -7.82 -4.65 -0.63
C THR A 62 -6.65 -4.99 -1.54
N ALA A 63 -5.41 -4.87 -1.03
CA ALA A 63 -4.21 -5.24 -1.78
C ALA A 63 -4.21 -6.72 -2.16
N ILE A 64 -4.51 -7.63 -1.23
CA ILE A 64 -4.57 -9.08 -1.49
C ILE A 64 -5.62 -9.39 -2.56
N LEU A 65 -6.84 -8.86 -2.41
CA LEU A 65 -7.96 -9.15 -3.29
C LEU A 65 -7.84 -8.49 -4.68
N SER A 66 -6.94 -7.52 -4.83
CA SER A 66 -6.66 -6.86 -6.12
C SER A 66 -5.82 -7.72 -7.08
N PHE A 67 -5.30 -8.86 -6.65
CA PHE A 67 -4.56 -9.80 -7.49
C PHE A 67 -5.47 -10.87 -8.12
N GLU A 68 -4.89 -11.64 -9.04
CA GLU A 68 -5.54 -12.85 -9.55
C GLU A 68 -5.91 -13.81 -8.41
N LYS A 69 -7.04 -14.51 -8.59
CA LYS A 69 -7.68 -15.30 -7.54
C LYS A 69 -6.73 -16.32 -6.91
N GLU A 70 -5.91 -17.00 -7.71
CA GLU A 70 -4.99 -18.03 -7.21
C GLU A 70 -3.98 -17.45 -6.22
N TYR A 71 -3.38 -16.31 -6.55
CA TYR A 71 -2.46 -15.62 -5.66
C TYR A 71 -3.19 -15.03 -4.43
N ALA A 72 -4.36 -14.43 -4.64
CA ALA A 72 -5.17 -13.88 -3.56
C ALA A 72 -5.60 -14.98 -2.56
N ASP A 73 -6.02 -16.16 -3.04
CA ASP A 73 -6.35 -17.32 -2.19
C ASP A 73 -5.15 -17.73 -1.33
N GLU A 74 -3.95 -17.86 -1.91
CA GLU A 74 -2.73 -18.22 -1.18
C GLU A 74 -2.46 -17.22 -0.05
N LYS A 75 -2.54 -15.92 -0.35
CA LYS A 75 -2.29 -14.84 0.62
C LYS A 75 -3.35 -14.74 1.70
N LEU A 76 -4.62 -14.97 1.35
CA LEU A 76 -5.68 -15.09 2.34
C LEU A 76 -5.44 -16.26 3.28
N GLU A 77 -5.04 -17.43 2.79
CA GLU A 77 -4.75 -18.58 3.66
C GLU A 77 -3.54 -18.33 4.56
N GLN A 78 -2.49 -17.66 4.07
CA GLN A 78 -1.34 -17.24 4.90
C GLN A 78 -1.79 -16.28 6.01
N LEU A 79 -2.56 -15.24 5.66
CA LEU A 79 -3.11 -14.28 6.63
C LEU A 79 -3.95 -14.99 7.70
N LYS A 80 -4.89 -15.84 7.29
CA LYS A 80 -5.74 -16.63 8.19
C LYS A 80 -4.90 -17.51 9.11
N SER A 81 -3.92 -18.23 8.57
CA SER A 81 -3.04 -19.11 9.33
C SER A 81 -2.28 -18.35 10.42
N ILE A 82 -1.72 -17.19 10.08
CA ILE A 82 -1.04 -16.31 11.04
C ILE A 82 -2.02 -15.87 12.12
N LEU A 83 -3.15 -15.23 11.78
CA LEU A 83 -4.12 -14.73 12.76
C LEU A 83 -4.64 -15.85 13.69
N ASN A 84 -4.96 -17.01 13.14
CA ASN A 84 -5.43 -18.17 13.90
C ASN A 84 -4.38 -18.69 14.88
N SER A 85 -3.09 -18.70 14.50
CA SER A 85 -2.01 -19.15 15.39
C SER A 85 -1.81 -18.25 16.62
N TYR A 86 -2.24 -16.98 16.52
CA TYR A 86 -2.25 -16.02 17.63
C TYR A 86 -3.62 -15.91 18.31
N GLY A 87 -4.62 -16.71 17.91
CA GLY A 87 -5.96 -16.70 18.51
C GLY A 87 -6.78 -15.44 18.17
N ILE A 88 -6.44 -14.73 17.10
CA ILE A 88 -7.16 -13.55 16.64
C ILE A 88 -8.28 -13.98 15.70
N THR A 89 -9.52 -13.59 16.03
CA THR A 89 -10.67 -13.82 15.16
C THR A 89 -10.78 -12.71 14.11
N TYR A 90 -11.49 -12.97 13.01
CA TYR A 90 -11.60 -11.98 11.94
C TYR A 90 -12.88 -12.13 11.12
N THR A 91 -13.33 -11.03 10.53
CA THR A 91 -14.39 -10.98 9.51
C THR A 91 -13.75 -10.60 8.17
N LEU A 92 -14.01 -11.37 7.12
CA LEU A 92 -13.56 -11.07 5.75
C LEU A 92 -14.72 -10.50 4.94
N PRO A 93 -14.45 -9.64 3.94
CA PRO A 93 -15.50 -9.13 3.07
C PRO A 93 -16.11 -10.25 2.22
N ASP A 94 -17.42 -10.15 1.98
CA ASP A 94 -18.14 -11.04 1.05
C ASP A 94 -17.89 -10.57 -0.38
N VAL A 95 -17.16 -11.37 -1.16
CA VAL A 95 -16.68 -11.02 -2.49
C VAL A 95 -17.08 -12.07 -3.52
N LYS A 96 -17.44 -11.61 -4.70
CA LYS A 96 -17.77 -12.49 -5.84
C LYS A 96 -16.52 -12.76 -6.66
N VAL A 97 -16.49 -13.90 -7.32
CA VAL A 97 -15.45 -14.21 -8.29
C VAL A 97 -15.95 -13.81 -9.67
N GLN A 98 -15.12 -13.09 -10.40
CA GLN A 98 -15.31 -12.78 -11.80
C GLN A 98 -14.22 -13.45 -12.65
N ALA A 99 -14.51 -13.57 -13.95
CA ALA A 99 -13.60 -14.11 -14.93
C ALA A 99 -13.47 -13.12 -16.09
N THR A 100 -12.24 -12.84 -16.50
CA THR A 100 -11.93 -11.99 -17.65
C THR A 100 -11.09 -12.78 -18.64
N GLU A 101 -11.32 -12.60 -19.93
CA GLU A 101 -10.44 -13.14 -20.95
C GLU A 101 -9.31 -12.15 -21.27
N TRP A 102 -8.07 -12.59 -21.15
CA TRP A 102 -6.90 -11.83 -21.55
C TRP A 102 -5.93 -12.72 -22.33
N ASP A 103 -5.55 -12.29 -23.53
CA ASP A 103 -4.65 -13.03 -24.42
C ASP A 103 -5.06 -14.50 -24.66
N GLY A 104 -6.37 -14.73 -24.82
CA GLY A 104 -6.94 -16.07 -25.01
C GLY A 104 -6.91 -16.97 -23.77
N LYS A 105 -6.61 -16.43 -22.59
CA LYS A 105 -6.66 -17.13 -21.30
C LYS A 105 -7.76 -16.55 -20.43
N THR A 106 -8.48 -17.42 -19.73
CA THR A 106 -9.43 -17.00 -18.70
C THR A 106 -8.66 -16.76 -17.39
N CYS A 107 -8.69 -15.52 -16.91
CA CYS A 107 -8.14 -15.11 -15.62
C CYS A 107 -9.30 -14.92 -14.64
N TYR A 108 -9.17 -15.48 -13.43
CA TYR A 108 -10.15 -15.30 -12.36
C TYR A 108 -9.64 -14.26 -11.36
N HIS A 109 -10.53 -13.42 -10.86
CA HIS A 109 -10.23 -12.38 -9.87
C HIS A 109 -11.44 -12.14 -8.97
N TYR A 110 -11.22 -11.41 -7.87
CA TYR A 110 -12.30 -10.99 -7.00
C TYR A 110 -12.90 -9.67 -7.47
N ASP A 111 -14.22 -9.64 -7.58
CA ASP A 111 -15.00 -8.43 -7.82
C ASP A 111 -15.17 -7.69 -6.50
N ILE A 112 -14.35 -6.65 -6.33
CA ILE A 112 -14.28 -5.83 -5.13
C ILE A 112 -14.82 -4.43 -5.41
N ASP A 113 -15.64 -3.92 -4.49
CA ASP A 113 -16.11 -2.54 -4.50
C ASP A 113 -15.07 -1.65 -3.79
N GLY A 114 -13.95 -1.46 -4.46
CA GLY A 114 -12.79 -0.71 -4.00
C GLY A 114 -11.55 -1.02 -4.83
N TYR A 115 -10.47 -0.28 -4.64
CA TYR A 115 -9.27 -0.46 -5.45
C TYR A 115 -8.03 0.10 -4.77
N ILE A 116 -6.88 -0.43 -5.17
CA ILE A 116 -5.60 0.26 -5.04
C ILE A 116 -5.10 0.48 -6.45
N ASP A 117 -4.92 1.74 -6.82
CA ASP A 117 -4.36 2.07 -8.13
C ASP A 117 -2.95 1.46 -8.26
N HIS A 118 -2.62 0.87 -9.41
CA HIS A 118 -1.40 0.06 -9.66
C HIS A 118 -1.05 -0.99 -8.58
N SER A 119 -2.05 -1.71 -8.06
CA SER A 119 -1.89 -2.74 -7.00
C SER A 119 -0.83 -3.82 -7.26
N GLY A 120 -0.49 -4.11 -8.52
CA GLY A 120 0.49 -5.13 -8.90
C GLY A 120 1.90 -4.92 -8.29
N GLU A 121 2.27 -3.68 -8.01
CA GLU A 121 3.55 -3.32 -7.35
C GLU A 121 3.62 -3.74 -5.88
N LEU A 122 2.48 -4.05 -5.26
CA LEU A 122 2.41 -4.47 -3.86
C LEU A 122 2.82 -5.94 -3.66
N LYS A 123 3.07 -6.69 -4.74
CA LYS A 123 3.40 -8.11 -4.65
C LYS A 123 4.60 -8.40 -3.71
N PRO A 124 5.75 -7.70 -3.81
CA PRO A 124 6.88 -7.93 -2.90
C PRO A 124 6.55 -7.60 -1.45
N LEU A 125 5.75 -6.55 -1.20
CA LEU A 125 5.27 -6.20 0.14
C LEU A 125 4.40 -7.32 0.72
N LEU A 126 3.43 -7.83 -0.05
CA LEU A 126 2.53 -8.89 0.41
C LEU A 126 3.27 -10.19 0.67
N ASP A 127 4.19 -10.57 -0.22
CA ASP A 127 5.03 -11.77 -0.05
C ASP A 127 5.87 -11.68 1.23
N ASP A 128 6.39 -10.50 1.56
CA ASP A 128 7.21 -10.27 2.76
C ASP A 128 6.38 -10.15 4.05
N LEU A 129 5.27 -9.40 4.04
CA LEU A 129 4.36 -9.29 5.20
C LEU A 129 3.77 -10.65 5.59
N LEU A 130 3.35 -11.45 4.62
CA LEU A 130 2.63 -12.70 4.89
C LEU A 130 3.54 -13.92 5.06
N SER A 131 4.86 -13.76 4.89
CA SER A 131 5.85 -14.77 5.25
C SER A 131 6.52 -14.54 6.62
N ASP A 132 6.32 -13.36 7.22
CA ASP A 132 6.87 -12.97 8.52
C ASP A 132 5.75 -12.43 9.44
N SER A 133 5.31 -13.26 10.39
CA SER A 133 4.25 -12.88 11.33
C SER A 133 4.62 -11.69 12.21
N ASP A 134 5.90 -11.50 12.57
CA ASP A 134 6.34 -10.33 13.33
C ASP A 134 6.16 -9.06 12.49
N LYS A 135 6.57 -9.11 11.22
CA LYS A 135 6.42 -7.98 10.29
C LYS A 135 4.96 -7.62 10.03
N LEU A 136 4.09 -8.62 9.83
CA LEU A 136 2.64 -8.42 9.74
C LEU A 136 2.08 -7.73 10.99
N PHE A 137 2.49 -8.19 12.17
CA PHE A 137 2.00 -7.64 13.44
C PHE A 137 2.51 -6.23 13.69
N ARG A 138 3.78 -5.94 13.37
CA ARG A 138 4.33 -4.58 13.37
C ARG A 138 3.57 -3.67 12.43
N PHE A 139 3.23 -4.14 11.23
CA PHE A 139 2.41 -3.36 10.31
C PHE A 139 1.02 -3.07 10.89
N LEU A 140 0.26 -4.10 11.27
CA LEU A 140 -1.13 -3.94 11.73
C LEU A 140 -1.24 -3.24 13.08
N PHE A 141 -0.46 -3.67 14.07
CA PHE A 141 -0.63 -3.27 15.48
C PHE A 141 0.50 -2.39 16.02
N GLY A 142 1.63 -2.28 15.32
CA GLY A 142 2.70 -1.37 15.67
C GLY A 142 2.39 0.08 15.30
N GLU A 143 3.27 0.98 15.72
CA GLU A 143 3.32 2.41 15.35
C GLU A 143 3.74 2.63 13.88
N SER A 144 3.29 1.75 12.99
CA SER A 144 3.49 1.76 11.55
C SER A 144 2.51 2.72 10.86
N LEU A 145 2.93 3.25 9.71
CA LEU A 145 2.21 4.24 8.93
C LEU A 145 1.91 3.70 7.54
N LEU A 146 0.72 3.99 7.03
CA LEU A 146 0.39 3.94 5.62
C LEU A 146 0.19 5.38 5.15
N ILE A 147 1.01 5.83 4.20
CA ILE A 147 0.93 7.18 3.65
C ILE A 147 0.54 7.05 2.18
N THR A 148 -0.54 7.71 1.78
CA THR A 148 -1.01 7.74 0.40
C THR A 148 -0.87 9.12 -0.20
N GLY A 149 -0.86 9.19 -1.53
CA GLY A 149 -0.75 10.41 -2.28
C GLY A 149 -0.86 10.14 -3.77
N ASN A 150 -0.80 11.20 -4.57
CA ASN A 150 -0.81 11.11 -6.03
C ASN A 150 0.09 12.20 -6.64
N ASP A 151 0.22 12.15 -7.96
CA ASP A 151 1.09 13.02 -8.76
C ASP A 151 0.54 14.43 -9.07
N ASN A 152 -0.63 14.81 -8.55
CA ASN A 152 -1.17 16.18 -8.61
C ASN A 152 -0.71 17.07 -7.45
N GLY A 153 0.02 16.52 -6.49
CA GLY A 153 0.41 17.23 -5.29
C GLY A 153 1.84 16.94 -4.89
N TYR A 154 2.36 17.84 -4.06
CA TYR A 154 3.65 17.66 -3.42
C TYR A 154 3.53 17.00 -2.05
N ASP A 155 2.31 16.85 -1.50
CA ASP A 155 2.06 16.45 -0.12
C ASP A 155 2.74 15.13 0.28
N TYR A 156 2.76 14.13 -0.60
CA TYR A 156 3.49 12.88 -0.35
C TYR A 156 5.00 13.13 -0.17
N ASN A 157 5.62 13.89 -1.08
CA ASN A 157 7.04 14.18 -1.01
C ASN A 157 7.35 15.14 0.13
N ASP A 158 6.52 16.16 0.35
CA ASP A 158 6.61 17.06 1.51
C ASP A 158 6.49 16.31 2.81
N ARG A 159 5.72 15.23 2.87
CA ARG A 159 5.61 14.37 4.04
C ARG A 159 6.85 13.51 4.23
N MET A 160 7.28 12.81 3.18
CA MET A 160 8.30 11.75 3.24
C MET A 160 9.74 12.24 3.16
N ARG A 161 10.00 13.34 2.44
CA ARG A 161 11.34 13.73 1.96
C ARG A 161 11.75 15.12 2.43
N ILE A 162 13.05 15.37 2.43
CA ILE A 162 13.62 16.69 2.70
C ILE A 162 13.51 17.52 1.42
N ALA A 163 12.85 18.67 1.51
CA ALA A 163 12.88 19.68 0.44
C ALA A 163 14.25 20.36 0.44
N GLU A 164 14.99 20.25 -0.66
CA GLU A 164 16.36 20.76 -0.76
C GLU A 164 16.41 22.13 -1.44
N GLU A 165 15.69 22.27 -2.55
CA GLU A 165 15.67 23.48 -3.35
C GLU A 165 14.35 23.65 -4.10
N THR A 166 14.12 24.84 -4.64
CA THR A 166 13.00 25.14 -5.53
C THR A 166 13.59 25.63 -6.84
N GLU A 167 13.19 25.00 -7.94
CA GLU A 167 13.58 25.41 -9.28
C GLU A 167 12.43 26.19 -9.92
N ASP A 168 12.73 27.43 -10.34
CA ASP A 168 11.78 28.31 -11.02
C ASP A 168 11.95 28.21 -12.54
N GLU A 169 10.89 27.80 -13.22
CA GLU A 169 10.80 27.74 -14.68
C GLU A 169 9.81 28.78 -15.20
N SER A 170 9.89 29.07 -16.50
CA SER A 170 8.99 30.06 -17.15
C SER A 170 7.49 29.74 -17.04
N TRP A 171 7.14 28.50 -16.69
CA TRP A 171 5.78 28.00 -16.56
C TRP A 171 5.39 27.59 -15.12
N GLY A 172 6.26 27.80 -14.12
CA GLY A 172 5.97 27.47 -12.72
C GLY A 172 7.22 27.13 -11.92
N SER A 173 7.05 26.92 -10.61
CA SER A 173 8.11 26.47 -9.72
C SER A 173 7.84 25.05 -9.22
N TYR A 174 8.89 24.29 -8.93
CA TYR A 174 8.75 22.97 -8.32
C TYR A 174 9.84 22.72 -7.27
N THR A 175 9.49 21.95 -6.24
CA THR A 175 10.41 21.55 -5.18
C THR A 175 11.22 20.34 -5.61
N ILE A 176 12.52 20.39 -5.38
CA ILE A 176 13.44 19.25 -5.52
C ILE A 176 13.57 18.59 -4.15
N TYR A 177 13.31 17.29 -4.13
CA TYR A 177 13.33 16.47 -2.92
C TYR A 177 14.56 15.57 -2.90
N GLY A 178 15.23 15.55 -1.74
CA GLY A 178 16.36 14.68 -1.47
C GLY A 178 15.95 13.38 -0.79
N ASP A 179 16.75 13.03 0.22
CA ASP A 179 16.56 11.85 1.05
C ASP A 179 15.26 11.88 1.84
N LEU A 180 14.88 10.70 2.35
CA LEU A 180 13.80 10.58 3.33
C LEU A 180 14.12 11.40 4.58
N LYS A 181 13.09 11.95 5.22
CA LYS A 181 13.29 12.65 6.49
C LYS A 181 13.83 11.68 7.55
N PRO A 182 14.72 12.11 8.46
CA PRO A 182 15.33 11.22 9.46
C PRO A 182 14.33 10.53 10.40
N GLU A 183 13.14 11.10 10.58
CA GLU A 183 12.07 10.45 11.35
C GLU A 183 11.60 9.11 10.76
N PHE A 184 11.92 8.85 9.48
CA PHE A 184 11.61 7.59 8.81
C PHE A 184 12.68 6.51 9.02
N ASP A 185 13.84 6.83 9.61
CA ASP A 185 14.93 5.85 9.84
C ASP A 185 14.51 4.70 10.76
N LYS A 186 13.49 4.92 11.59
CA LYS A 186 12.90 3.91 12.48
C LYS A 186 11.92 2.96 11.79
N TYR A 187 11.76 3.04 10.47
CA TYR A 187 10.87 2.18 9.70
C TYR A 187 11.61 1.36 8.65
N ASP A 188 11.05 0.19 8.33
CA ASP A 188 11.30 -0.50 7.06
C ASP A 188 10.25 0.00 6.06
N ILE A 189 10.68 0.57 4.93
CA ILE A 189 9.78 1.30 4.02
C ILE A 189 9.66 0.56 2.68
N TYR A 190 8.41 0.39 2.26
CA TYR A 190 8.04 -0.09 0.93
C TYR A 190 7.33 1.05 0.22
N GLU A 191 7.92 1.55 -0.85
CA GLU A 191 7.29 2.57 -1.70
C GLU A 191 6.68 1.88 -2.92
N LYS A 192 5.38 2.09 -3.12
CA LYS A 192 4.69 1.85 -4.38
C LYS A 192 4.88 3.10 -5.25
N ARG A 193 5.41 2.94 -6.46
CA ARG A 193 5.73 4.02 -7.40
C ARG A 193 5.52 3.57 -8.84
N ASN A 194 4.84 4.42 -9.59
CA ASN A 194 4.49 4.25 -11.01
C ASN A 194 5.66 3.91 -11.94
#